data_AF-A0A8S2FZ75-F1
#
_entry.id   AF-A0A8S2FZ75-F1
#
_cell.length_a   1.000
_cell.length_b   1.000
_cell.length_c   1.000
_cell.angle_alpha   90.00
_cell.angle_beta   90.00
_cell.angle_gamma   90.00
#
_symmetry.space_group_name_H-M   'P 1'
#
loop_
_entity.id
_entity.type
_entity.pdbx_description
1 polymer ?
#
loop_
_entity_poly.entity_id
_entity_poly.type
_entity_poly.pdbx_seq_one_letter_code
_entity_poly.pdbx_strand_id
1 'polypeptide(L)'
;GDSASAVKYYEQGITKKESDQQHDQRCFAGLARCYIRVGELKKGVTIALRLPGKEIKEECAKLLETLKQWTEAGELFEKAEC
;
A
#
# COMPACT_ATOMS: atom_id res chain seq x y z
N GLY A 1 -10.18 -15.36 3.08
CA GLY A 1 -9.31 -14.69 4.07
C GLY A 1 -9.62 -13.22 4.01
N ASP A 2 -10.29 -12.69 5.04
CA ASP A 2 -10.86 -11.34 5.06
C ASP A 2 -9.80 -10.24 5.11
N SER A 3 -9.29 -9.87 3.93
CA SER A 3 -8.40 -8.71 3.78
C SER A 3 -9.09 -7.39 4.20
N ALA A 4 -10.42 -7.32 4.12
CA ALA A 4 -11.20 -6.15 4.53
C ALA A 4 -11.18 -5.90 6.04
N SER A 5 -11.20 -6.96 6.86
CA SER A 5 -11.09 -6.83 8.32
C SER A 5 -9.69 -6.38 8.71
N ALA A 6 -8.65 -6.91 8.05
CA ALA A 6 -7.27 -6.54 8.30
C ALA A 6 -6.98 -5.06 8.05
N VAL A 7 -7.54 -4.49 6.96
CA VAL A 7 -7.48 -3.05 6.65
C VAL A 7 -7.91 -2.20 7.85
N LYS A 8 -9.04 -2.56 8.46
CA LYS A 8 -9.62 -1.82 9.58
C LYS A 8 -8.72 -1.83 10.82
N TYR A 9 -8.06 -2.96 11.09
CA TYR A 9 -7.10 -3.08 12.20
C TYR A 9 -5.83 -2.26 11.97
N TYR A 10 -5.29 -2.26 10.75
CA TYR A 10 -4.13 -1.45 10.41
C TYR A 10 -4.44 0.05 10.50
N GLU A 11 -5.62 0.51 10.05
CA GLU A 11 -6.03 1.92 10.19
C GLU A 11 -6.17 2.37 11.64
N GLN A 12 -6.65 1.49 12.53
CA GLN A 12 -6.76 1.77 13.96
C GLN A 12 -5.41 1.74 14.68
N GLY A 13 -4.46 0.93 14.20
CA GLY A 13 -3.13 0.81 14.80
C GLY A 13 -2.14 1.91 14.41
N ILE A 14 -2.44 2.68 13.36
CA ILE A 14 -1.60 3.81 12.93
C ILE A 14 -1.68 4.90 13.99
N THR A 15 -0.59 5.06 14.73
CA THR A 15 -0.59 5.94 15.90
C THR A 15 -0.12 7.37 15.53
N LYS A 16 0.52 7.54 14.36
CA LYS A 16 1.08 8.80 13.84
C LYS A 16 2.02 9.52 14.82
N LYS A 17 2.58 8.77 15.78
CA LYS A 17 3.56 9.28 16.73
C LYS A 17 4.94 9.21 16.10
N GLU A 18 5.75 10.26 16.32
CA GLU A 18 7.09 10.36 15.76
C GLU A 18 7.99 9.19 16.20
N SER A 19 7.77 8.67 17.41
CA SER A 19 8.45 7.51 17.99
C SER A 19 8.17 6.18 17.26
N ASP A 20 7.02 6.06 16.61
CA ASP A 20 6.51 4.82 16.01
C ASP A 20 6.55 4.86 14.47
N GLN A 21 7.25 5.82 13.86
CA GLN A 21 7.28 5.99 12.40
C GLN A 21 7.69 4.73 11.63
N GLN A 22 8.66 3.95 12.14
CA GLN A 22 9.04 2.68 11.50
C GLN A 22 7.96 1.60 11.63
N HIS A 23 7.24 1.57 12.75
CA HIS A 23 6.12 0.65 12.95
C HIS A 23 4.97 1.02 12.03
N ASP A 24 4.61 2.31 12.01
CA ASP A 24 3.57 2.86 11.15
C ASP A 24 3.89 2.57 9.67
N GLN A 25 5.14 2.76 9.22
CA GLN A 25 5.56 2.42 7.85
C GLN A 25 5.30 0.95 7.50
N ARG A 26 5.62 0.01 8.40
CA ARG A 26 5.35 -1.41 8.18
C ARG A 26 3.86 -1.71 8.11
N CYS A 27 3.06 -1.10 9.00
CA CYS A 27 1.61 -1.22 8.98
C CYS A 27 0.99 -0.64 7.70
N PHE A 28 1.45 0.53 7.26
CA PHE A 28 1.02 1.15 6.01
C PHE A 28 1.36 0.30 4.78
N ALA A 29 2.52 -0.35 4.76
CA ALA A 29 2.91 -1.24 3.67
C ALA A 29 1.97 -2.45 3.58
N GLY A 30 1.64 -3.07 4.73
CA GLY A 30 0.64 -4.13 4.81
C GLY A 30 -0.75 -3.66 4.40
N LEU A 31 -1.13 -2.45 4.82
CA LEU A 31 -2.40 -1.81 4.52
C LEU A 31 -2.56 -1.53 3.02
N ALA A 32 -1.54 -1.01 2.35
CA ALA A 32 -1.56 -0.77 0.91
C ALA A 32 -1.83 -2.06 0.12
N ARG A 33 -1.11 -3.14 0.47
CA ARG A 33 -1.27 -4.46 -0.17
C ARG A 33 -2.65 -5.05 0.10
N CYS A 34 -3.19 -4.88 1.30
CA CYS A 34 -4.54 -5.32 1.64
C CYS A 34 -5.60 -4.53 0.87
N TYR A 35 -5.48 -3.20 0.78
CA TYR A 35 -6.41 -2.37 0.03
C TYR A 35 -6.46 -2.76 -1.45
N ILE A 36 -5.31 -2.99 -2.07
CA ILE A 36 -5.23 -3.48 -3.46
C ILE A 36 -5.96 -4.82 -3.60
N ARG A 37 -5.73 -5.76 -2.66
CA ARG A 37 -6.40 -7.07 -2.66
C ARG A 37 -7.91 -7.02 -2.44
N VAL A 38 -8.41 -6.04 -1.69
CA VAL A 38 -9.84 -5.84 -1.43
C VAL A 38 -10.54 -5.17 -2.63
N GLY A 39 -9.78 -4.59 -3.56
CA GLY A 39 -10.31 -3.86 -4.73
C GLY A 39 -10.40 -2.35 -4.52
N GLU A 40 -9.94 -1.83 -3.38
CA GLU A 40 -9.85 -0.40 -3.08
C GLU A 40 -8.51 0.17 -3.60
N LEU A 41 -8.32 0.08 -4.92
CA LEU A 41 -7.03 0.35 -5.58
C LEU A 41 -6.52 1.76 -5.31
N LYS A 42 -7.37 2.78 -5.47
CA LYS A 42 -7.02 4.19 -5.25
C LYS A 42 -6.44 4.44 -3.86
N LYS A 43 -7.02 3.83 -2.82
CA LYS A 43 -6.53 3.96 -1.44
C LYS A 43 -5.19 3.24 -1.28
N GLY A 44 -5.08 2.03 -1.81
CA GLY A 44 -3.84 1.26 -1.79
C GLY A 44 -2.67 2.00 -2.47
N VAL A 45 -2.91 2.55 -3.66
CA VAL A 45 -1.93 3.35 -4.42
C VAL A 45 -1.54 4.60 -3.65
N THR A 46 -2.50 5.37 -3.13
CA THR A 46 -2.23 6.59 -2.35
C THR A 46 -1.34 6.30 -1.14
N ILE A 47 -1.58 5.19 -0.43
CA ILE A 47 -0.77 4.79 0.72
C ILE A 47 0.63 4.35 0.27
N ALA A 48 0.73 3.53 -0.77
CA ALA A 48 2.01 3.08 -1.32
C ALA A 48 2.88 4.26 -1.80
N LEU A 49 2.28 5.28 -2.41
CA LEU A 49 2.98 6.51 -2.84
C LEU A 49 3.51 7.33 -1.67
N ARG A 50 2.84 7.29 -0.52
CA ARG A 50 3.25 8.01 0.69
C ARG A 50 4.39 7.30 1.43
N LEU A 51 4.61 6.02 1.17
CA LEU A 51 5.66 5.24 1.82
C LEU A 51 7.03 5.50 1.17
N PRO A 52 8.08 5.74 1.97
CA PRO A 52 9.44 5.71 1.46
C PRO A 52 9.84 4.25 1.22
N GLY A 53 10.11 3.90 -0.03
CA GLY A 53 10.56 2.55 -0.39
C GLY A 53 10.16 2.16 -1.81
N LYS A 54 11.16 2.09 -2.70
CA LYS A 54 10.99 1.60 -4.07
C LYS A 54 10.43 0.18 -4.09
N GLU A 55 10.92 -0.68 -3.19
CA GLU A 55 10.49 -2.08 -3.08
C GLU A 55 8.98 -2.22 -2.82
N ILE A 56 8.41 -1.39 -1.92
CA ILE A 56 6.99 -1.45 -1.57
C ILE A 56 6.13 -0.96 -2.75
N LYS A 57 6.57 0.08 -3.45
CA LYS A 57 5.89 0.58 -4.65
C LYS A 57 5.91 -0.46 -5.76
N GLU A 58 7.04 -1.10 -6.03
CA GLU A 58 7.13 -2.20 -7.00
C GLU A 58 6.28 -3.41 -6.61
N GLU A 59 6.27 -3.80 -5.32
CA GLU A 59 5.42 -4.91 -4.86
C GLU A 59 3.93 -4.58 -5.04
N CYS A 60 3.51 -3.34 -4.77
CA CYS A 60 2.14 -2.90 -5.00
C CYS A 60 1.80 -2.85 -6.49
N ALA A 61 2.73 -2.40 -7.34
CA ALA A 61 2.58 -2.38 -8.79
C ALA A 61 2.41 -3.81 -9.37
N LYS A 62 3.26 -4.75 -8.97
CA LYS A 62 3.15 -6.18 -9.36
C LYS A 62 1.83 -6.82 -8.91
N LEU A 63 1.34 -6.41 -7.73
CA LEU A 63 0.02 -6.82 -7.24
C LEU A 63 -1.11 -6.30 -8.15
N LEU A 64 -1.03 -5.04 -8.61
CA LEU A 64 -1.99 -4.45 -9.55
C LEU A 64 -1.93 -5.13 -10.93
N GLU A 65 -0.75 -5.49 -11.42
CA GLU A 65 -0.60 -6.28 -12.66
C GLU A 65 -1.32 -7.63 -12.56
N THR A 66 -1.21 -8.30 -11.40
CA THR A 66 -1.93 -9.55 -11.13
C THR A 66 -3.45 -9.36 -11.18
N LEU A 67 -3.94 -8.18 -10.81
CA LEU A 67 -5.34 -7.79 -10.89
C LEU A 67 -5.74 -7.20 -12.27
N LYS A 68 -4.82 -7.21 -13.24
CA LYS A 68 -4.97 -6.62 -14.59
C LYS A 68 -5.23 -5.11 -14.58
N GLN A 69 -4.77 -4.42 -13.54
CA GLN A 69 -4.90 -2.98 -13.35
C GLN A 69 -3.62 -2.29 -13.83
N TRP A 70 -3.42 -2.32 -15.14
CA TRP A 70 -2.19 -1.86 -15.79
C TRP A 70 -1.97 -0.34 -15.65
N THR A 71 -3.06 0.42 -15.61
CA THR A 71 -3.01 1.88 -15.49
C THR A 71 -2.45 2.32 -14.15
N GLU A 72 -3.01 1.83 -13.03
CA GLU A 72 -2.45 2.14 -11.71
C GLU A 72 -1.07 1.51 -11.46
N ALA A 73 -0.79 0.33 -12.05
CA ALA A 73 0.54 -0.28 -11.96
C ALA A 73 1.61 0.61 -12.59
N GLY A 74 1.33 1.17 -13.78
CA GLY A 74 2.25 2.08 -14.47
C GLY A 74 2.55 3.35 -13.66
N GLU A 75 1.53 3.95 -13.04
CA GLU A 75 1.72 5.14 -12.18
C GLU A 75 2.64 4.83 -10.99
N LEU A 76 2.46 3.66 -10.35
CA LEU A 76 3.33 3.24 -9.25
C LEU A 76 4.77 2.97 -9.68
N PHE A 77 4.98 2.35 -10.85
CA PHE A 77 6.32 2.12 -11.38
C PHE A 77 7.04 3.44 -11.69
N GLU A 78 6.38 4.38 -12.38
CA GLU A 78 6.98 5.70 -12.62
C GLU A 78 7.39 6.40 -11.32
N LYS A 79 6.53 6.32 -10.29
CA LYS A 79 6.80 6.89 -8.97
C LYS A 79 7.78 6.09 -8.12
N ALA A 80 8.12 4.87 -8.52
CA ALA A 80 9.14 4.05 -7.89
C ALA A 80 10.54 4.31 -8.48
N GLU A 81 10.60 4.83 -9.71
CA GLU A 81 11.84 5.16 -10.43
C GLU A 81 12.30 6.62 -10.25
N CYS A 82 11.40 7.53 -9.89
CA CYS A 82 11.72 8.90 -9.45
C CYS A 82 12.00 8.99 -7.94
#